data_AF-A0A200HXY9-F1
#
_entry.id   AF-A0A200HXY9-F1
#
_cell.length_a   1.000
_cell.length_b   1.000
_cell.length_c   1.000
_cell.angle_alpha   90.00
_cell.angle_beta   90.00
_cell.angle_gamma   90.00
#
_symmetry.space_group_name_H-M   'P 1'
#
loop_
_entity.id
_entity.type
_entity.pdbx_description
1 polymer ?
#
loop_
_entity_poly.entity_id
_entity_poly.type
_entity_poly.pdbx_seq_one_letter_code
_entity_poly.pdbx_strand_id
1 'polypeptide(L)'
;MCHSRNINIQLEIYIFFASDVRSDGRIIGVTEELAAQEIYDMISQVSEPFVLPQGTKMGHVHLAVGDALASSERYQALLDMQEKHQYAEASWIASGSYHHHLAFNQWQRRHAVHQDKQAGLSKIGFVSDQVAELLAIASRAPKLGFQIKHQTTRQLQLLDTDGIAIQIDYQH
;
A
#
# COMPACT_ATOMS: atom_id res chain seq x y z
N MET A 1 -28.65 10.84 20.14
CA MET A 1 -27.27 10.70 20.67
C MET A 1 -26.39 10.15 19.56
N CYS A 2 -25.63 11.01 18.88
CA CYS A 2 -24.73 10.62 17.80
C CYS A 2 -23.34 10.42 18.40
N HIS A 3 -22.85 9.17 18.43
CA HIS A 3 -21.48 8.88 18.83
C HIS A 3 -20.57 9.10 17.62
N SER A 4 -19.83 10.21 17.61
CA SER A 4 -18.74 10.44 16.67
C SER A 4 -17.64 9.42 16.94
N ARG A 5 -17.46 8.43 16.06
CA ARG A 5 -16.27 7.56 16.08
C ARG A 5 -15.18 8.32 15.32
N ASN A 6 -14.21 8.86 16.06
CA ASN A 6 -12.99 9.41 15.50
C ASN A 6 -12.27 8.30 14.71
N ILE A 7 -12.25 8.40 13.38
CA ILE A 7 -11.45 7.53 12.53
C ILE A 7 -10.11 8.23 12.34
N ASN A 8 -9.09 7.77 13.06
CA ASN A 8 -7.71 8.16 12.80
C ASN A 8 -7.28 7.48 11.50
N ILE A 9 -6.98 8.29 10.48
CA ILE A 9 -6.31 7.83 9.27
C ILE A 9 -4.84 8.18 9.46
N GLN A 10 -4.02 7.16 9.75
CA GLN A 10 -2.58 7.32 9.86
C GLN A 10 -1.99 6.95 8.51
N LEU A 11 -1.53 7.96 7.77
CA LEU A 11 -0.78 7.80 6.54
C LEU A 11 0.70 8.01 6.90
N GLU A 12 1.45 6.93 7.07
CA GLU A 12 2.90 7.04 7.29
C GLU A 12 3.60 6.98 5.93
N ILE A 13 4.08 8.14 5.48
CA ILE A 13 4.95 8.24 4.30
C ILE A 13 6.38 8.32 4.83
N TYR A 14 7.12 7.22 4.76
CA TYR A 14 8.56 7.23 5.04
C TYR A 14 9.34 7.56 3.77
N ILE A 15 10.16 8.60 3.83
CA ILE A 15 11.13 8.94 2.78
C ILE A 15 12.47 8.35 3.23
N PHE A 16 12.98 7.35 2.49
CA PHE A 16 14.31 6.79 2.75
C PHE A 16 15.38 7.56 1.97
N PHE A 17 16.42 8.02 2.68
CA PHE A 17 17.65 8.49 2.07
C PHE A 17 18.66 7.33 2.02
N ALA A 18 19.43 7.24 0.93
CA ALA A 18 20.35 6.13 0.67
C ALA A 18 21.49 5.97 1.71
N SER A 19 21.60 6.86 2.70
CA SER A 19 22.61 6.86 3.76
C SER A 19 22.34 5.89 4.92
N ASP A 20 21.16 5.28 5.02
CA ASP A 20 20.74 4.51 6.22
C ASP A 20 20.93 2.98 6.11
N VAL A 21 21.76 2.52 5.17
CA VAL A 21 22.03 1.08 4.96
C VAL A 21 23.33 0.68 5.67
N ARG A 22 23.24 -0.26 6.63
CA ARG A 22 24.45 -0.85 7.25
C ARG A 22 25.18 -1.77 6.28
N SER A 23 26.45 -2.06 6.56
CA SER A 23 27.31 -2.92 5.75
C SER A 23 26.82 -4.37 5.59
N ASP A 24 25.87 -4.81 6.42
CA ASP A 24 25.20 -6.12 6.34
C ASP A 24 23.85 -6.05 5.58
N GLY A 25 23.52 -4.91 4.96
CA GLY A 25 22.29 -4.71 4.20
C GLY A 25 21.05 -4.43 5.05
N ARG A 26 21.17 -4.35 6.37
CA ARG A 26 20.05 -4.03 7.27
C ARG A 26 19.81 -2.53 7.34
N ILE A 27 18.54 -2.15 7.29
CA ILE A 27 18.06 -0.77 7.49
C ILE A 27 17.44 -0.71 8.89
N ILE A 28 17.87 0.24 9.72
CA ILE A 28 17.20 0.49 11.01
C ILE A 28 16.04 1.43 10.73
N GLY A 29 14.81 0.95 10.93
CA GLY A 29 13.67 1.84 11.03
C GLY A 29 13.82 2.68 12.30
N VAL A 30 13.95 4.00 12.14
CA VAL A 30 13.87 4.94 13.26
C VAL A 30 12.43 5.41 13.35
N THR A 31 11.77 5.18 14.48
CA THR A 31 10.44 5.74 14.76
C THR A 31 10.65 7.01 15.58
N GLU A 32 10.94 8.12 14.91
CA GLU A 32 10.87 9.44 15.54
C GLU A 32 9.47 10.01 15.34
N GLU A 33 8.91 10.63 16.39
CA GLU A 33 7.62 11.29 16.31
C GLU A 33 7.71 12.44 15.32
N LEU A 34 6.91 12.36 14.25
CA LEU A 34 6.83 13.38 13.23
C LEU A 34 6.32 14.68 13.88
N ALA A 35 7.08 15.78 13.76
CA ALA A 35 6.69 17.10 14.26
C ALA A 35 5.51 17.66 13.45
N ALA A 36 4.31 17.12 13.70
CA ALA A 36 3.12 17.32 12.89
C ALA A 36 2.70 18.79 12.81
N GLN A 37 2.91 19.55 13.90
CA GLN A 37 2.58 20.98 13.94
C GLN A 37 3.53 21.80 13.06
N GLU A 38 4.83 21.52 13.09
CA GLU A 38 5.81 22.23 12.25
C GLU A 38 5.56 21.94 10.77
N ILE A 39 5.18 20.71 10.43
CA ILE A 39 4.80 20.31 9.08
C ILE A 39 3.49 21.01 8.67
N TYR A 40 2.50 21.08 9.56
CA TYR A 40 1.26 21.81 9.29
C TYR A 40 1.53 23.30 9.06
N ASP A 41 2.39 23.93 9.86
CA ASP A 41 2.76 25.34 9.76
C ASP A 41 3.60 25.63 8.51
N MET A 42 4.41 24.65 8.05
CA MET A 42 5.10 24.71 6.76
C MET A 42 4.13 24.58 5.58
N ILE A 43 3.25 23.58 5.58
CA ILE A 43 2.35 23.30 4.45
C ILE A 43 1.26 24.37 4.33
N SER A 44 0.79 24.92 5.45
CA SER A 44 -0.21 26.01 5.47
C SER A 44 0.28 27.32 4.85
N GLN A 45 1.60 27.47 4.67
CA GLN A 45 2.21 28.60 3.95
C GLN A 45 2.47 28.31 2.47
N VAL A 46 2.28 27.08 2.01
CA VAL A 46 2.43 26.71 0.60
C VAL A 46 1.08 26.93 -0.09
N SER A 47 0.97 28.01 -0.88
CA SER A 47 -0.24 28.31 -1.66
C SER A 47 -0.40 27.45 -2.90
N GLU A 48 0.67 26.79 -3.34
CA GLU A 48 0.69 25.94 -4.53
C GLU A 48 0.44 24.47 -4.16
N PRO A 49 -0.24 23.69 -5.00
CA PRO A 49 -0.37 22.26 -4.80
C PRO A 49 1.01 21.62 -4.63
N PHE A 50 1.20 20.84 -3.57
CA PHE A 50 2.42 20.05 -3.42
C PHE A 50 2.53 19.06 -4.58
N VAL A 51 3.59 19.20 -5.38
CA VAL A 51 3.90 18.30 -6.50
C VAL A 51 5.21 17.57 -6.16
N LEU A 52 5.17 16.25 -6.20
CA LEU A 52 6.39 15.45 -6.05
C LEU A 52 7.33 15.73 -7.22
N PRO A 53 8.65 15.92 -6.98
CA PRO A 53 9.63 16.07 -8.04
C PRO A 53 9.52 14.95 -9.08
N GLN A 54 9.74 15.29 -10.36
CA GLN A 54 9.76 14.30 -11.43
C GLN A 54 10.82 13.22 -11.12
N GLY A 55 10.42 11.95 -11.24
CA GLY A 55 11.28 10.81 -10.92
C GLY A 55 11.22 10.35 -9.46
N THR A 56 10.42 10.99 -8.61
CA THR A 56 10.10 10.46 -7.27
C THR A 56 9.49 9.07 -7.41
N LYS A 57 10.04 8.10 -6.68
CA LYS A 57 9.53 6.73 -6.61
C LYS A 57 8.94 6.50 -5.22
N MET A 58 7.74 5.94 -5.19
CA MET A 58 7.15 5.46 -3.94
C MET A 58 7.93 4.24 -3.47
N GLY A 59 8.42 4.28 -2.23
CA GLY A 59 9.19 3.18 -1.65
C GLY A 59 8.31 2.01 -1.24
N HIS A 60 7.29 2.26 -0.42
CA HIS A 60 6.39 1.23 0.11
C HIS A 60 5.05 1.83 0.57
N VAL A 61 4.07 0.98 0.84
CA VAL A 61 2.74 1.37 1.37
C VAL A 61 2.34 0.42 2.51
N HIS A 62 1.76 0.99 3.56
CA HIS A 62 1.16 0.24 4.67
C HIS A 62 -0.36 0.28 4.55
N LEU A 63 -0.99 -0.88 4.59
CA LEU A 63 -2.41 -1.07 4.37
C LEU A 63 -3.09 -1.51 5.66
N ALA A 64 -4.17 -0.83 6.01
CA ALA A 64 -5.05 -1.26 7.10
C ALA A 64 -5.95 -2.39 6.60
N VAL A 65 -5.89 -3.55 7.26
CA VAL A 65 -6.68 -4.73 6.86
C VAL A 65 -7.35 -5.40 8.06
N GLY A 66 -8.36 -6.23 7.83
CA GLY A 66 -8.97 -7.03 8.90
C GLY A 66 -8.09 -8.20 9.34
N ASP A 67 -7.33 -8.78 8.41
CA ASP A 67 -6.40 -9.89 8.63
C ASP A 67 -5.08 -9.69 7.87
N ALA A 68 -3.97 -9.53 8.59
CA ALA A 68 -2.66 -9.22 8.01
C ALA A 68 -2.08 -10.42 7.28
N LEU A 69 -2.18 -11.62 7.86
CA LEU A 69 -1.64 -12.83 7.27
C LEU A 69 -2.44 -13.21 6.03
N ALA A 70 -3.77 -13.26 6.13
CA ALA A 70 -4.62 -13.60 4.99
C ALA A 70 -4.49 -12.58 3.85
N SER A 71 -4.36 -11.28 4.17
CA SER A 71 -4.09 -10.26 3.15
C SER A 71 -2.73 -10.44 2.52
N SER A 72 -1.68 -10.66 3.32
CA SER A 72 -0.33 -10.91 2.82
C SER A 72 -0.28 -12.10 1.86
N GLU A 73 -0.82 -13.25 2.25
CA GLU A 73 -0.82 -14.46 1.42
C GLU A 73 -1.52 -14.25 0.07
N ARG A 74 -2.65 -13.51 0.06
CA ARG A 74 -3.36 -13.16 -1.18
C ARG A 74 -2.53 -12.28 -2.09
N TYR A 75 -1.88 -11.25 -1.56
CA TYR A 75 -1.07 -10.35 -2.38
C TYR A 75 0.23 -11.00 -2.85
N GLN A 76 0.83 -11.88 -2.05
CA GLN A 76 1.96 -12.73 -2.48
C GLN A 76 1.56 -13.58 -3.69
N ALA A 77 0.44 -14.30 -3.59
CA ALA A 77 -0.07 -15.13 -4.69
C ALA A 77 -0.52 -14.31 -5.92
N LEU A 78 -1.04 -13.08 -5.70
CA LEU A 78 -1.52 -12.21 -6.76
C LEU A 78 -0.38 -11.54 -7.54
N LEU A 79 0.68 -11.11 -6.87
CA LEU A 79 1.75 -10.27 -7.43
C LEU A 79 3.10 -10.97 -7.51
N ASP A 80 3.17 -12.26 -7.15
CA ASP A 80 4.42 -13.03 -7.09
C ASP A 80 5.48 -12.37 -6.18
N MET A 81 5.03 -11.90 -5.02
CA MET A 81 5.88 -11.32 -3.98
C MET A 81 6.16 -12.34 -2.88
N GLN A 82 7.22 -12.09 -2.12
CA GLN A 82 7.66 -12.96 -1.02
C GLN A 82 7.58 -12.22 0.31
N GLU A 83 7.19 -12.94 1.36
CA GLU A 83 7.27 -12.45 2.73
C GLU A 83 8.70 -12.05 3.12
N LYS A 84 8.81 -10.90 3.78
CA LYS A 84 10.06 -10.36 4.33
C LYS A 84 10.08 -10.41 5.84
N HIS A 85 8.92 -10.17 6.46
CA HIS A 85 8.74 -10.24 7.89
C HIS A 85 7.26 -10.47 8.20
N GLN A 86 6.98 -11.03 9.37
CA GLN A 86 5.63 -11.15 9.89
C GLN A 86 5.65 -11.23 11.42
N TYR A 87 4.57 -10.75 12.02
CA TYR A 87 4.17 -11.04 13.39
C TYR A 87 2.65 -11.00 13.50
N ALA A 88 2.10 -11.33 14.68
CA ALA A 88 0.67 -11.61 14.88
C ALA A 88 -0.31 -10.57 14.28
N GLU A 89 0.05 -9.29 14.17
CA GLU A 89 -0.84 -8.24 13.68
C GLU A 89 -0.30 -7.50 12.44
N ALA A 90 0.83 -7.92 11.88
CA ALA A 90 1.37 -7.32 10.66
C ALA A 90 2.23 -8.26 9.80
N SER A 91 2.24 -8.03 8.49
CA SER A 91 3.07 -8.77 7.53
C SER A 91 3.61 -7.85 6.45
N TRP A 92 4.82 -8.12 5.96
CA TRP A 92 5.52 -7.30 4.96
C TRP A 92 5.99 -8.18 3.81
N ILE A 93 5.75 -7.73 2.57
CA ILE A 93 6.10 -8.47 1.36
C ILE A 93 6.83 -7.60 0.35
N ALA A 94 7.72 -8.21 -0.44
CA ALA A 94 8.40 -7.54 -1.54
C ALA A 94 8.76 -8.52 -2.66
N SER A 95 9.01 -7.96 -3.85
CA SER A 95 9.74 -8.62 -4.92
C SER A 95 11.25 -8.39 -4.74
N GLY A 96 12.07 -9.36 -5.16
CA GLY A 96 13.53 -9.25 -5.08
C GLY A 96 14.06 -9.09 -3.65
N SER A 97 15.12 -8.30 -3.49
CA SER A 97 15.81 -8.06 -2.21
C SER A 97 15.35 -6.81 -1.45
N TYR A 98 14.32 -6.12 -1.93
CA TYR A 98 13.83 -4.90 -1.28
C TYR A 98 13.23 -5.18 0.11
N HIS A 99 13.33 -4.21 1.02
CA HIS A 99 12.92 -4.39 2.43
C HIS A 99 11.43 -4.73 2.56
N HIS A 100 10.55 -4.01 1.87
CA HIS A 100 9.15 -4.39 1.60
C HIS A 100 8.52 -3.37 0.66
N HIS A 101 7.62 -3.78 -0.24
CA HIS A 101 6.79 -2.86 -1.02
C HIS A 101 5.42 -2.65 -0.35
N LEU A 102 4.85 -3.71 0.22
CA LEU A 102 3.57 -3.67 0.90
C LEU A 102 3.73 -4.17 2.34
N ALA A 103 3.11 -3.45 3.27
CA ALA A 103 2.86 -3.91 4.62
C ALA A 103 1.36 -4.00 4.85
N PHE A 104 0.92 -5.03 5.56
CA PHE A 104 -0.47 -5.23 5.95
C PHE A 104 -0.53 -5.17 7.47
N ASN A 105 -1.29 -4.22 8.01
CA ASN A 105 -1.41 -3.98 9.44
C ASN A 105 -2.87 -4.19 9.87
N GLN A 106 -3.10 -5.05 10.86
CA GLN A 106 -4.45 -5.33 11.35
C GLN A 106 -5.05 -4.19 12.17
N TRP A 107 -4.21 -3.41 12.87
CA TRP A 107 -4.61 -2.31 13.76
C TRP A 107 -5.90 -2.63 14.58
N GLN A 108 -6.62 -1.61 15.07
CA GLN A 108 -7.94 -1.82 15.69
C GLN A 108 -9.06 -2.11 14.65
N ARG A 109 -8.72 -2.55 13.44
CA ARG A 109 -9.64 -2.78 12.32
C ARG A 109 -10.02 -4.24 12.10
N ARG A 110 -9.93 -5.08 13.14
CA ARG A 110 -10.49 -6.44 13.08
C ARG A 110 -11.94 -6.37 12.57
N HIS A 111 -12.18 -6.94 11.40
CA HIS A 111 -13.47 -7.00 10.71
C HIS A 111 -14.00 -5.67 10.12
N ALA A 112 -13.16 -4.64 9.91
CA ALA A 112 -13.57 -3.40 9.26
C ALA A 112 -13.17 -3.39 7.77
N VAL A 113 -14.16 -3.27 6.89
CA VAL A 113 -13.97 -3.11 5.44
C VAL A 113 -13.92 -1.61 5.10
N HIS A 114 -13.03 -1.20 4.20
CA HIS A 114 -13.03 0.15 3.64
C HIS A 114 -14.39 0.45 2.97
N GLN A 115 -14.97 1.60 3.29
CA GLN A 115 -16.24 2.05 2.70
C GLN A 115 -16.00 3.22 1.74
N ASP A 116 -16.79 3.26 0.67
CA ASP A 116 -16.82 4.40 -0.25
C ASP A 116 -17.05 5.71 0.53
N LYS A 117 -16.30 6.75 0.15
CA LYS A 117 -16.36 8.13 0.71
C LYS A 117 -15.79 8.31 2.12
N GLN A 118 -15.04 7.35 2.66
CA GLN A 118 -14.14 7.63 3.79
C GLN A 118 -12.90 8.35 3.28
N ALA A 119 -12.37 9.32 4.04
CA ALA A 119 -11.04 9.84 3.78
C ALA A 119 -10.01 8.70 3.91
N GLY A 120 -9.00 8.67 3.05
CA GLY A 120 -8.00 7.61 3.02
C GLY A 120 -7.44 7.35 1.62
N LEU A 121 -6.66 6.28 1.50
CA LEU A 121 -6.10 5.83 0.23
C LEU A 121 -7.23 5.42 -0.73
N SER A 122 -7.28 6.04 -1.91
CA SER A 122 -8.30 5.71 -2.92
C SER A 122 -7.99 4.43 -3.68
N LYS A 123 -6.73 4.20 -4.06
CA LYS A 123 -6.28 3.01 -4.79
C LYS A 123 -4.76 2.82 -4.71
N ILE A 124 -4.30 1.59 -4.90
CA ILE A 124 -2.88 1.26 -5.12
C ILE A 124 -2.68 0.97 -6.61
N GLY A 125 -1.66 1.59 -7.21
CA GLY A 125 -1.30 1.41 -8.62
C GLY A 125 -0.02 0.59 -8.78
N PHE A 126 -0.04 -0.39 -9.68
CA PHE A 126 1.13 -1.10 -10.18
C PHE A 126 1.27 -0.88 -11.68
N VAL A 127 2.50 -0.96 -12.18
CA VAL A 127 2.79 -0.86 -13.59
C VAL A 127 3.50 -2.13 -14.02
N SER A 128 3.07 -2.70 -15.15
CA SER A 128 3.72 -3.82 -15.81
C SER A 128 4.15 -3.41 -17.22
N ASP A 129 5.28 -3.95 -17.67
CA ASP A 129 5.78 -3.87 -19.04
C ASP A 129 5.30 -5.06 -19.90
N GLN A 130 4.47 -5.95 -19.34
CA GLN A 130 4.01 -7.17 -20.02
C GLN A 130 2.49 -7.30 -19.95
N VAL A 131 1.81 -7.21 -21.10
CA VAL A 131 0.36 -7.47 -21.18
C VAL A 131 0.00 -8.89 -20.71
N ALA A 132 0.91 -9.84 -20.85
CA ALA A 132 0.75 -11.22 -20.38
C ALA A 132 0.60 -11.29 -18.85
N GLU A 133 1.25 -10.39 -18.12
CA GLU A 133 1.15 -10.32 -16.66
C GLU A 133 -0.25 -9.88 -16.22
N LEU A 134 -0.82 -8.86 -16.87
CA LEU A 134 -2.21 -8.43 -16.60
C LEU A 134 -3.20 -9.59 -16.80
N LEU A 135 -3.02 -10.38 -17.86
CA LEU A 135 -3.86 -11.55 -18.14
C LEU A 135 -3.68 -12.66 -17.09
N ALA A 136 -2.43 -12.94 -16.68
CA ALA A 136 -2.14 -13.92 -15.65
C ALA A 136 -2.73 -13.52 -14.29
N ILE A 137 -2.60 -12.24 -13.92
CA ILE A 137 -3.18 -11.68 -12.69
C ILE A 137 -4.70 -11.76 -12.76
N ALA A 138 -5.33 -11.32 -13.85
CA ALA A 138 -6.78 -11.40 -14.03
C ALA A 138 -7.30 -12.85 -13.90
N SER A 139 -6.54 -13.83 -14.38
CA SER A 139 -6.91 -15.25 -14.29
C SER A 139 -6.90 -15.79 -12.85
N ARG A 140 -5.94 -15.39 -12.02
CA ARG A 140 -5.82 -15.86 -10.62
C ARG A 140 -6.59 -15.01 -9.61
N ALA A 141 -6.83 -13.74 -9.90
CA ALA A 141 -7.45 -12.78 -8.98
C ALA A 141 -8.78 -13.26 -8.35
N PRO A 142 -9.78 -13.78 -9.10
CA PRO A 142 -11.03 -14.23 -8.51
C PRO A 142 -10.86 -15.40 -7.53
N LYS A 143 -9.89 -16.30 -7.79
CA LYS A 143 -9.61 -17.46 -6.93
C LYS A 143 -9.00 -17.05 -5.59
N LEU A 144 -8.36 -15.87 -5.56
CA LEU A 144 -7.75 -15.26 -4.38
C LEU A 144 -8.70 -14.30 -3.65
N GLY A 145 -9.96 -14.17 -4.11
CA GLY A 145 -10.97 -13.32 -3.48
C GLY A 145 -10.99 -11.86 -3.96
N PHE A 146 -10.25 -11.52 -5.03
CA PHE A 146 -10.31 -10.20 -5.66
C PHE A 146 -11.45 -10.15 -6.68
N GLN A 147 -12.24 -9.08 -6.64
CA GLN A 147 -13.28 -8.79 -7.62
C GLN A 147 -12.68 -8.00 -8.79
N ILE A 148 -12.84 -8.46 -10.02
CA ILE A 148 -12.48 -7.68 -11.21
C ILE A 148 -13.55 -6.60 -11.41
N LYS A 149 -13.15 -5.33 -11.34
CA LYS A 149 -14.02 -4.17 -11.56
C LYS A 149 -13.97 -3.66 -12.99
N HIS A 150 -12.78 -3.71 -13.60
CA HIS A 150 -12.56 -3.29 -14.97
C HIS A 150 -11.36 -4.06 -15.54
N GLN A 151 -11.42 -4.46 -16.82
CA GLN A 151 -10.34 -5.15 -17.49
C GLN A 151 -10.29 -4.76 -18.97
N THR A 152 -9.10 -4.38 -19.42
CA THR A 152 -8.74 -4.11 -20.81
C THR A 152 -7.35 -4.69 -21.08
N THR A 153 -6.86 -4.54 -22.31
CA THR A 153 -5.47 -4.88 -22.64
C THR A 153 -4.45 -3.94 -22.02
N ARG A 154 -4.86 -2.76 -21.54
CA ARG A 154 -3.98 -1.74 -20.97
C ARG A 154 -4.12 -1.55 -19.46
N GLN A 155 -5.17 -2.08 -18.87
CA GLN A 155 -5.49 -1.83 -17.47
C GLN A 155 -6.34 -2.95 -16.89
N LEU A 156 -6.01 -3.33 -15.66
CA LEU A 156 -6.82 -4.18 -14.80
C LEU A 156 -7.13 -3.43 -13.49
N GLN A 157 -8.40 -3.39 -13.09
CA GLN A 157 -8.83 -2.86 -11.80
C GLN A 157 -9.47 -3.97 -10.96
N LEU A 158 -9.00 -4.11 -9.73
CA LEU A 158 -9.44 -5.10 -8.76
C LEU A 158 -9.94 -4.42 -7.48
N LEU A 159 -10.82 -5.11 -6.75
CA LEU A 159 -11.19 -4.77 -5.38
C LEU A 159 -10.95 -6.00 -4.50
N ASP A 160 -10.17 -5.85 -3.43
CA ASP A 160 -9.94 -6.94 -2.48
C ASP A 160 -11.10 -7.08 -1.46
N THR A 161 -10.99 -8.03 -0.54
CA THR A 161 -12.04 -8.28 0.46
C THR A 161 -12.11 -7.22 1.56
N ASP A 162 -11.04 -6.46 1.74
CA ASP A 162 -10.92 -5.40 2.72
C ASP A 162 -11.35 -4.04 2.13
N GLY A 163 -11.77 -4.03 0.86
CA GLY A 163 -12.27 -2.85 0.14
C GLY A 163 -11.16 -2.00 -0.48
N ILE A 164 -9.94 -2.52 -0.57
CA ILE A 164 -8.81 -1.83 -1.18
C ILE A 164 -8.88 -1.98 -2.70
N ALA A 165 -8.92 -0.84 -3.38
CA ALA A 165 -8.90 -0.79 -4.83
C ALA A 165 -7.45 -0.90 -5.36
N ILE A 166 -7.25 -1.75 -6.36
CA ILE A 166 -5.96 -1.99 -7.01
C ILE A 166 -6.11 -1.70 -8.49
N GLN A 167 -5.14 -1.01 -9.07
CA GLN A 167 -5.03 -0.77 -10.50
C GLN A 167 -3.68 -1.28 -11.00
N ILE A 168 -3.68 -2.00 -12.10
CA ILE A 168 -2.47 -2.47 -12.77
C ILE A 168 -2.53 -1.96 -14.20
N ASP A 169 -1.59 -1.09 -14.57
CA ASP A 169 -1.50 -0.51 -15.90
C ASP A 169 -0.37 -1.16 -16.69
N TYR A 170 -0.62 -1.41 -17.97
CA TYR A 170 0.42 -1.80 -18.92
C TYR A 170 1.03 -0.54 -19.55
N GLN A 171 2.35 -0.38 -19.46
CA GLN A 171 3.07 0.74 -20.05
C GLN A 171 3.96 0.28 -21.20
N HIS A 172 3.40 0.18 -22.42
CA HIS A 172 4.12 0.14 -23.69
C HIS A 172 3.20 0.49 -24.88
#